data_AF-A0A9E2NPF8-F1
#
_entry.id   AF-A0A9E2NPF8-F1
#
_cell.length_a   1.000
_cell.length_b   1.000
_cell.length_c   1.000
_cell.angle_alpha   90.00
_cell.angle_beta   90.00
_cell.angle_gamma   90.00
#
_symmetry.space_group_name_H-M   'P 1'
#
loop_
_entity.id
_entity.type
_entity.pdbx_description
1 polymer ?
#
loop_
_entity_poly.entity_id
_entity_poly.type
_entity_poly.pdbx_seq_one_letter_code
_entity_poly.pdbx_strand_id
1 'polypeptide(L)'
;AQATFAMRIFDHDVDISYSTREPASIRDHMATLGVTTMSAESKTEPGGYYTYPQALEQFHVSDERTAHEVDAALRRMGREPVWKDWDASFDHPKLTHTA
;
A
#
# COMPACT_ATOMS: atom_id res chain seq x y z
N ALA A 1 1.10 -17.18 -3.55
CA ALA A 1 1.88 -16.82 -4.75
C ALA A 1 1.35 -17.46 -6.04
N GLN A 2 0.81 -18.70 -6.03
CA GLN A 2 0.31 -19.36 -7.25
C GLN A 2 -0.65 -18.48 -8.09
N ALA A 3 -1.64 -17.84 -7.45
CA ALA A 3 -2.57 -16.94 -8.13
C ALA A 3 -1.87 -15.73 -8.79
N THR A 4 -0.95 -15.08 -8.07
CA THR A 4 -0.14 -13.97 -8.61
C THR A 4 0.58 -14.37 -9.89
N PHE A 5 1.24 -15.53 -9.89
CA PHE A 5 2.01 -15.99 -11.04
C PHE A 5 1.11 -16.45 -12.18
N ALA A 6 0.01 -17.13 -11.88
CA ALA A 6 -0.98 -17.51 -12.87
C ALA A 6 -1.54 -16.27 -13.58
N MET A 7 -1.91 -15.22 -12.84
CA MET A 7 -2.38 -13.96 -13.41
C MET A 7 -1.28 -13.27 -14.23
N ARG A 8 -0.04 -13.24 -13.74
CA ARG A 8 1.08 -12.63 -14.49
C ARG A 8 1.38 -13.34 -15.82
N ILE A 9 1.07 -14.64 -15.93
CA ILE A 9 1.19 -15.42 -17.17
C ILE A 9 -0.03 -15.23 -18.07
N PHE A 10 -1.24 -15.22 -17.48
CA PHE A 10 -2.50 -15.19 -18.22
C PHE A 10 -2.84 -13.80 -18.77
N ASP A 11 -2.71 -12.77 -17.94
CA ASP A 11 -3.01 -11.39 -18.28
C ASP A 11 -1.92 -10.47 -17.72
N HIS A 12 -1.02 -10.04 -18.60
CA HIS A 12 0.11 -9.20 -18.22
C HIS A 12 -0.28 -7.76 -17.82
N ASP A 13 -1.45 -7.29 -18.25
CA ASP A 13 -1.93 -5.92 -18.03
C ASP A 13 -2.69 -5.76 -16.71
N VAL A 14 -3.06 -6.88 -16.07
CA VAL A 14 -3.80 -6.86 -14.82
C VAL A 14 -2.96 -6.24 -13.69
N ASP A 15 -3.58 -5.30 -12.96
CA ASP A 15 -2.99 -4.79 -11.73
C ASP A 15 -3.12 -5.83 -10.61
N ILE A 16 -1.98 -6.15 -10.00
CA ILE A 16 -1.85 -7.04 -8.85
C ILE A 16 -1.37 -6.19 -7.68
N SER A 17 -2.32 -5.85 -6.81
CA SER A 17 -2.07 -4.99 -5.65
C SER A 17 -1.87 -5.79 -4.37
N TYR A 18 -0.84 -5.43 -3.61
CA TYR A 18 -0.59 -5.96 -2.26
C TYR A 18 -0.83 -4.88 -1.21
N SER A 19 -1.55 -5.23 -0.15
CA SER A 19 -1.92 -4.30 0.91
C SER A 19 -0.91 -4.37 2.07
N THR A 20 -1.18 -3.65 3.15
CA THR A 20 -0.43 -3.80 4.41
C THR A 20 -0.93 -4.97 5.26
N ARG A 21 -1.88 -5.77 4.79
CA ARG A 21 -2.28 -7.05 5.42
C ARG A 21 -1.19 -8.11 5.29
N GLU A 22 -0.37 -7.98 4.26
CA GLU A 22 0.77 -8.85 4.02
C GLU A 22 1.97 -8.38 4.86
N PRO A 23 2.69 -9.28 5.53
CA PRO A 23 3.86 -8.89 6.32
C PRO A 23 5.00 -8.39 5.41
N ALA A 24 5.86 -7.53 5.97
CA ALA A 24 6.98 -6.92 5.27
C ALA A 24 7.82 -7.92 4.46
N SER A 25 8.13 -9.07 5.05
CA SER A 25 8.91 -10.12 4.38
C SER A 25 8.23 -10.61 3.09
N ILE A 26 6.94 -10.94 3.13
CA ILE A 26 6.21 -11.40 1.94
C ILE A 26 6.16 -10.30 0.88
N ARG A 27 5.93 -9.05 1.30
CA ARG A 27 5.86 -7.91 0.39
C ARG A 27 7.19 -7.67 -0.32
N ASP A 28 8.30 -7.74 0.41
CA ASP A 28 9.63 -7.52 -0.16
C ASP A 28 9.98 -8.62 -1.20
N HIS A 29 9.70 -9.88 -0.89
CA HIS A 29 9.91 -10.97 -1.86
C HIS A 29 9.00 -10.84 -3.09
N MET A 30 7.73 -10.49 -2.89
CA MET A 30 6.74 -10.40 -3.97
C MET A 30 6.89 -9.15 -4.84
N ALA A 31 7.54 -8.09 -4.35
CA ALA A 31 7.87 -6.88 -5.11
C ALA A 31 8.68 -7.15 -6.38
N THR A 32 9.34 -8.32 -6.48
CA THR A 32 10.11 -8.71 -7.66
C THR A 32 9.45 -9.78 -8.52
N LEU A 33 8.35 -10.37 -8.06
CA LEU A 33 7.78 -11.60 -8.62
C LEU A 33 6.39 -11.42 -9.23
N GLY A 34 5.96 -10.17 -9.45
CA GLY A 34 4.73 -9.87 -10.17
C GLY A 34 3.69 -9.07 -9.39
N VAL A 35 4.04 -8.42 -8.29
CA VAL A 35 3.23 -7.33 -7.72
C VAL A 35 3.49 -6.05 -8.52
N THR A 36 2.44 -5.33 -8.89
CA THR A 36 2.53 -4.05 -9.64
C THR A 36 2.29 -2.83 -8.76
N THR A 37 1.45 -2.96 -7.73
CA THR A 37 1.15 -1.87 -6.81
C THR A 37 1.19 -2.36 -5.37
N MET A 38 1.58 -1.47 -4.45
CA MET A 38 1.49 -1.77 -3.02
C MET A 38 1.10 -0.57 -2.19
N SER A 39 0.31 -0.81 -1.14
CA SER A 39 -0.07 0.22 -0.17
C SER A 39 1.02 0.38 0.88
N ALA A 40 1.38 1.59 1.29
CA ALA A 40 2.29 1.82 2.41
C ALA A 40 1.60 2.67 3.48
N GLU A 41 2.02 2.52 4.75
CA GLU A 41 1.56 3.36 5.86
C GLU A 41 0.03 3.50 5.93
N SER A 42 -0.67 2.38 5.80
CA SER A 42 -2.13 2.37 5.74
C SER A 42 -2.75 2.53 7.13
N LYS A 43 -3.76 3.39 7.25
CA LYS A 43 -4.64 3.48 8.43
C LYS A 43 -5.98 2.84 8.10
N THR A 44 -6.32 1.78 8.83
CA THR A 44 -7.47 0.91 8.52
C THR A 44 -8.67 1.18 9.42
N GLU A 45 -8.51 2.09 10.37
CA GLU A 45 -9.56 2.63 11.23
C GLU A 45 -10.25 3.83 10.55
N PRO A 46 -11.58 3.96 10.69
CA PRO A 46 -12.31 5.12 10.20
C PRO A 46 -11.71 6.44 10.70
N GLY A 47 -11.21 7.23 9.76
CA GLY A 47 -10.58 8.51 10.06
C GLY A 47 -9.16 8.40 10.62
N GLY A 48 -8.46 7.27 10.58
CA GLY A 48 -7.15 7.06 11.25
C GLY A 48 -5.97 7.94 10.82
N TYR A 49 -6.13 8.76 9.78
CA TYR A 49 -5.20 9.87 9.50
C TYR A 49 -5.54 11.16 10.29
N TYR A 50 -6.59 11.10 11.11
CA TYR A 50 -7.12 12.11 12.02
C TYR A 50 -7.48 11.45 13.36
N THR A 51 -7.35 12.18 14.47
CA THR A 51 -7.26 11.55 15.80
C THR A 51 -8.64 11.13 16.33
N TYR A 52 -9.11 9.93 15.98
CA TYR A 52 -10.22 9.25 16.67
C TYR A 52 -9.67 8.01 17.39
N PRO A 53 -9.28 8.12 18.68
CA PRO A 53 -8.46 7.10 19.36
C PRO A 53 -9.16 5.74 19.62
N GLN A 54 -10.39 5.54 19.14
CA GLN A 54 -11.26 4.41 19.49
C GLN A 54 -12.09 3.92 18.29
N ALA A 55 -11.59 4.07 17.07
CA ALA A 55 -12.27 3.54 15.89
C ALA A 55 -11.83 2.07 15.63
N LEU A 56 -12.79 1.19 15.33
CA LEU A 56 -12.49 -0.21 15.04
C LEU A 56 -11.81 -0.33 13.67
N GLU A 57 -10.65 -0.97 13.62
CA GLU A 57 -9.95 -1.28 12.38
C GLU A 57 -10.77 -2.23 11.51
N GLN A 58 -10.82 -1.98 10.19
CA GLN A 58 -11.42 -2.92 9.23
C GLN A 58 -10.60 -4.22 9.13
N PHE A 59 -9.28 -4.11 9.31
CA PHE A 59 -8.33 -5.23 9.36
C PHE A 59 -7.03 -4.79 10.03
N HIS A 60 -6.34 -5.76 10.62
CA HIS A 60 -5.03 -5.56 11.22
C HIS A 60 -3.96 -5.31 10.15
N VAL A 61 -3.07 -4.35 10.41
CA VAL A 61 -1.91 -4.02 9.59
C VAL A 61 -0.74 -4.92 9.99
N SER A 62 -0.21 -5.71 9.05
CA SER A 62 0.93 -6.62 9.27
C SER A 62 2.28 -6.05 8.81
N ASP A 63 2.27 -4.94 8.09
CA ASP A 63 3.46 -4.18 7.74
C ASP A 63 3.29 -2.73 8.19
N GLU A 64 3.87 -2.41 9.35
CA GLU A 64 3.79 -1.10 10.01
C GLU A 64 4.87 -0.11 9.53
N ARG A 65 5.69 -0.50 8.54
CA ARG A 65 6.71 0.39 7.97
C ARG A 65 6.05 1.64 7.38
N THR A 66 6.71 2.77 7.61
CA THR A 66 6.37 4.06 6.99
C THR A 66 6.50 4.00 5.47
N ALA A 67 5.85 4.93 4.76
CA ALA A 67 6.00 5.06 3.32
C ALA A 67 7.47 5.21 2.88
N HIS A 68 8.26 5.95 3.67
CA HIS A 68 9.69 6.15 3.43
C HIS A 68 10.51 4.86 3.57
N GLU A 69 10.24 4.04 4.59
CA GLU A 69 10.94 2.77 4.80
C GLU A 69 10.63 1.76 3.69
N VAL A 70 9.38 1.73 3.21
CA VAL A 70 8.97 0.90 2.07
C VAL A 70 9.67 1.37 0.79
N ASP A 71 9.72 2.67 0.51
CA ASP A 71 10.47 3.22 -0.64
C ASP A 71 11.95 2.82 -0.61
N ALA A 72 12.61 3.02 0.55
CA ALA A 72 14.01 2.64 0.72
C ALA A 72 14.24 1.13 0.55
N ALA A 73 13.31 0.29 1.02
CA ALA A 73 13.37 -1.16 0.81
C ALA A 73 13.27 -1.54 -0.67
N LEU A 74 12.30 -0.96 -1.39
CA LEU A 74 12.12 -1.20 -2.84
C LEU A 74 13.34 -0.75 -3.65
N ARG A 75 13.90 0.43 -3.35
CA ARG A 75 15.12 0.93 -4.00
C ARG A 75 16.32 0.03 -3.79
N ARG A 76 16.51 -0.49 -2.57
CA ARG A 76 17.58 -1.47 -2.28
C ARG A 76 17.44 -2.77 -3.09
N MET A 77 16.23 -3.13 -3.49
CA MET A 77 15.95 -4.28 -4.36
C MET A 77 16.04 -3.94 -5.86
N GLY A 78 16.48 -2.72 -6.22
CA GLY A 78 16.60 -2.28 -7.62
C GLY A 78 15.25 -1.95 -8.27
N ARG A 79 14.21 -1.68 -7.48
CA ARG A 79 12.90 -1.20 -7.97
C ARG A 79 12.82 0.31 -7.84
N GLU A 80 12.09 0.94 -8.76
CA GLU A 80 11.77 2.36 -8.72
C GLU A 80 10.31 2.53 -8.30
N PRO A 81 10.03 2.97 -7.07
CA PRO A 81 8.68 3.27 -6.62
C PRO A 81 8.15 4.52 -7.33
N VAL A 82 6.94 4.42 -7.87
CA VAL A 82 6.20 5.56 -8.44
C VAL A 82 4.95 5.77 -7.60
N TRP A 83 4.78 6.99 -7.08
CA TRP A 83 3.63 7.38 -6.27
C TRP A 83 2.50 7.85 -7.18
N LYS A 84 1.24 7.64 -6.78
CA LYS A 84 0.07 8.18 -7.48
C LYS A 84 -0.15 9.65 -7.14
N ASP A 85 0.88 10.47 -7.30
CA ASP A 85 0.88 11.91 -7.00
C ASP A 85 0.11 12.75 -8.04
N TRP A 86 -0.30 12.13 -9.15
CA TRP A 86 -1.16 12.73 -10.18
C TRP A 86 -2.67 12.54 -9.95
N ASP A 87 -3.06 11.70 -8.98
CA ASP A 87 -4.47 11.44 -8.72
C ASP A 87 -4.99 12.48 -7.73
N ALA A 88 -5.69 13.48 -8.27
CA ALA A 88 -6.24 14.62 -7.54
C ALA A 88 -7.13 14.24 -6.35
N SER A 89 -7.61 13.00 -6.28
CA SER A 89 -8.32 12.48 -5.09
C SER A 89 -7.46 12.45 -3.82
N PHE A 90 -6.12 12.53 -3.95
CA PHE A 90 -5.17 12.58 -2.84
C PHE A 90 -4.61 13.98 -2.54
N ASP A 91 -4.85 14.97 -3.40
CA ASP A 91 -4.27 16.33 -3.29
C ASP A 91 -5.09 17.32 -2.44
N HIS A 92 -6.27 16.92 -1.97
CA HIS A 92 -7.17 17.81 -1.24
C HIS A 92 -7.19 17.50 0.26
N PRO A 93 -6.55 18.33 1.12
CA PRO A 93 -6.86 18.33 2.55
C PRO A 93 -8.34 18.74 2.70
N LYS A 94 -9.16 17.84 3.25
CA LYS A 94 -10.59 18.11 3.48
C LYS A 94 -10.73 19.37 4.33
N LEU A 95 -11.55 20.31 3.83
CA LEU A 95 -11.96 21.54 4.48
C LEU A 95 -12.33 21.27 5.95
N THR A 96 -11.77 22.06 6.84
CA THR A 96 -12.15 22.16 8.25
C THR A 96 -13.65 22.46 8.35
N HIS A 97 -14.44 21.44 8.68
CA HIS A 97 -15.82 21.65 9.11
C HIS A 97 -15.80 22.35 10.47
N THR A 98 -15.89 23.67 10.43
CA THR A 98 -16.20 24.51 11.58
C THR A 98 -17.71 24.69 11.57
N ALA A 99 -18.40 24.10 12.54
CA ALA A 99 -19.75 24.44 12.94
C ALA A 99 -19.85 24.30 14.45
#